data_AF-T1AJW1-F1
#
_entry.id   AF-T1AJW1-F1
#
_cell.length_a   1.000
_cell.length_b   1.000
_cell.length_c   1.000
_cell.angle_alpha   90.00
_cell.angle_beta   90.00
_cell.angle_gamma   90.00
#
_symmetry.space_group_name_H-M   'P 1'
#
loop_
_entity.id
_entity.type
_entity.pdbx_description
1 polymer ?
#
loop_
_entity_poly.entity_id
_entity_poly.type
_entity_poly.pdbx_seq_one_letter_code
_entity_poly.pdbx_strand_id
1 'polypeptide(L)'
;GELHKPVEYIRNGLGNWFTCLLYPGMEPTNNLAEQAIREHVVIRKIIGTFRSESGSQNYQYIASLLSTWRLKGMDMFAEMDKI
;
A
#
# COMPACT_ATOMS: atom_id res chain seq x y z
N GLY A 1 10.92 7.22 -30.93
CA GLY A 1 9.62 6.96 -31.57
C GLY A 1 8.56 6.80 -30.51
N GLU A 2 7.31 7.14 -30.81
CA GLU A 2 6.17 7.13 -29.86
C GLU A 2 5.99 5.79 -29.12
N LEU A 3 6.46 4.69 -29.71
CA LEU A 3 6.38 3.34 -29.13
C LEU A 3 7.46 3.01 -28.07
N HIS A 4 8.48 3.86 -27.87
CA HIS A 4 9.52 3.57 -26.88
C HIS A 4 8.98 3.52 -25.45
N LYS A 5 8.13 4.51 -25.08
CA LYS A 5 7.58 4.62 -23.72
C LYS A 5 6.66 3.44 -23.35
N PRO A 6 5.70 3.01 -24.20
CA PRO A 6 4.89 1.82 -23.91
C PRO A 6 5.72 0.55 -23.75
N VAL A 7 6.72 0.33 -24.61
CA VAL A 7 7.55 -0.89 -24.57
C VAL A 7 8.38 -0.94 -23.30
N GLU A 8 8.96 0.19 -22.88
CA GLU A 8 9.72 0.29 -21.65
C GLU A 8 8.85 0.12 -20.40
N TYR A 9 7.65 0.70 -20.41
CA TYR A 9 6.66 0.52 -19.35
C TYR A 9 6.25 -0.95 -19.17
N ILE A 10 5.96 -1.66 -20.27
CA ILE A 10 5.65 -3.09 -20.24
C ILE A 10 6.84 -3.88 -19.71
N ARG A 11 8.04 -3.64 -20.23
CA ARG A 11 9.26 -4.35 -19.81
C ARG A 11 9.51 -4.21 -18.30
N ASN A 12 9.30 -3.03 -17.74
CA ASN A 12 9.46 -2.78 -16.30
C ASN A 12 8.39 -3.48 -15.44
N GLY A 13 7.20 -3.71 -15.99
CA GLY A 13 6.06 -4.31 -15.29
C GLY A 13 5.97 -5.83 -15.36
N LEU A 14 6.56 -6.47 -16.39
CA LEU A 14 6.43 -7.90 -16.68
C LEU A 14 6.71 -8.81 -15.48
N GLY A 15 7.70 -8.49 -14.65
CA GLY A 15 8.06 -9.31 -13.48
C GLY A 15 7.02 -9.30 -12.35
N ASN A 16 6.13 -8.30 -12.30
CA ASN A 16 5.20 -8.08 -11.18
C ASN A 16 3.72 -8.18 -11.59
N TRP A 17 3.38 -7.94 -12.86
CA TRP A 17 1.99 -7.91 -13.33
C TRP A 17 1.31 -9.28 -13.37
N PHE A 18 2.09 -10.36 -13.49
CA PHE A 18 1.57 -11.73 -13.57
C PHE A 18 1.64 -12.50 -12.25
N THR A 19 1.76 -11.79 -11.13
CA THR A 19 1.78 -12.41 -9.79
C THR A 19 0.53 -13.26 -9.54
N CYS A 20 -0.63 -12.85 -10.08
CA CYS A 20 -1.87 -13.64 -10.00
C CYS A 20 -1.79 -15.02 -10.68
N LEU A 21 -0.90 -15.21 -11.67
CA LEU A 21 -0.66 -16.52 -12.29
C LEU A 21 0.18 -17.44 -11.41
N LEU A 22 0.97 -16.86 -10.49
CA LEU A 22 1.87 -17.58 -9.60
C LEU A 22 1.18 -18.00 -8.28
N TYR A 23 0.18 -17.25 -7.83
CA TYR A 23 -0.50 -17.45 -6.55
C TYR A 23 -1.99 -17.74 -6.73
N PRO A 24 -2.44 -19.00 -6.56
CA PRO A 24 -3.85 -19.36 -6.65
C PRO A 24 -4.71 -18.55 -5.68
N GLY A 25 -5.83 -18.01 -6.17
CA GLY A 25 -6.75 -17.17 -5.38
C GLY A 25 -6.41 -15.69 -5.34
N MET A 26 -5.32 -15.25 -5.98
CA MET A 26 -5.05 -13.83 -6.19
C MET A 26 -5.82 -13.32 -7.41
N GLU A 27 -6.60 -12.26 -7.21
CA GLU A 27 -7.32 -11.60 -8.30
C GLU A 27 -6.36 -11.00 -9.34
N PRO A 28 -6.68 -11.05 -10.65
CA PRO A 28 -5.88 -10.45 -11.72
C PRO A 28 -6.08 -8.92 -11.79
N THR A 29 -6.32 -8.27 -10.65
CA THR A 29 -6.57 -6.82 -10.55
C THR A 29 -5.77 -6.23 -9.39
N ASN A 30 -5.40 -4.96 -9.51
CA ASN A 30 -4.68 -4.24 -8.46
C ASN A 30 -5.60 -3.61 -7.39
N ASN A 31 -6.90 -3.93 -7.41
CA ASN A 31 -7.92 -3.24 -6.60
C ASN A 31 -7.62 -3.32 -5.11
N LEU A 32 -7.22 -4.49 -4.61
CA LEU A 32 -6.89 -4.71 -3.20
C LEU A 32 -5.69 -3.85 -2.77
N ALA A 33 -4.63 -3.82 -3.58
CA ALA A 33 -3.44 -3.05 -3.27
C ALA A 33 -3.72 -1.54 -3.32
N GLU A 34 -4.47 -1.07 -4.31
CA GLU A 34 -4.92 0.32 -4.38
C GLU A 34 -5.77 0.69 -3.18
N GLN A 35 -6.73 -0.15 -2.80
CA GLN A 35 -7.58 0.08 -1.64
C GLN A 35 -6.77 0.20 -0.36
N ALA A 36 -5.76 -0.64 -0.17
CA ALA A 36 -4.86 -0.58 0.99
C ALA A 36 -4.07 0.74 1.06
N ILE A 37 -3.65 1.31 -0.07
CA ILE A 37 -2.85 2.55 -0.08
C ILE A 37 -3.69 3.84 -0.12
N ARG A 38 -4.96 3.79 -0.54
CA ARG A 38 -5.83 4.97 -0.76
C ARG A 38 -5.93 5.86 0.48
N GLU A 39 -6.19 5.26 1.64
CA GLU A 39 -6.30 5.99 2.90
C GLU A 39 -4.99 6.74 3.23
N HIS A 40 -3.85 6.06 3.06
CA HIS A 40 -2.54 6.66 3.32
C HIS A 40 -2.13 7.75 2.31
N VAL A 41 -2.65 7.70 1.09
CA VAL A 41 -2.46 8.79 0.11
C VAL A 41 -3.23 10.03 0.53
N VAL A 42 -4.46 9.87 1.02
CA VAL A 42 -5.28 10.99 1.53
C VAL A 42 -4.61 11.61 2.76
N ILE A 43 -4.19 10.80 3.74
CA ILE A 43 -3.52 11.29 4.94
C ILE A 43 -2.26 12.08 4.58
N ARG A 44 -1.41 11.54 3.69
CA ARG A 44 -0.19 12.24 3.23
C ARG A 44 -0.47 13.60 2.57
N LYS A 45 -1.58 13.73 1.85
CA LYS A 45 -2.02 15.02 1.29
C LYS A 45 -2.44 16.00 2.38
N ILE A 46 -3.18 15.54 3.39
CA ILE A 46 -3.63 16.37 4.51
C ILE A 46 -2.45 16.91 5.33
N ILE A 47 -1.48 16.05 5.66
CA ILE A 47 -0.34 16.43 6.50
C ILE A 47 0.77 17.17 5.73
N GLY A 48 0.64 17.32 4.41
CA GLY A 48 1.64 17.99 3.58
C GLY A 48 2.95 17.20 3.45
N THR A 49 2.84 15.88 3.28
CA THR A 49 3.91 14.88 3.14
C THR A 49 4.88 14.75 4.34
N PHE A 50 5.70 13.70 4.35
CA PHE A 50 6.71 13.49 5.39
C PHE A 50 7.95 14.35 5.12
N ARG A 51 8.46 15.01 6.15
CA ARG A 51 9.64 15.89 6.09
C ARG A 51 10.91 15.25 6.66
N SER A 52 10.80 14.04 7.19
CA SER A 52 11.93 13.23 7.66
C SER A 52 11.67 11.75 7.40
N GLU A 53 12.75 10.99 7.27
CA GLU A 53 12.68 9.54 7.13
C GLU A 53 12.08 8.88 8.38
N SER A 54 12.47 9.37 9.57
CA SER A 54 11.92 8.92 10.84
C SER A 54 10.39 9.11 10.93
N GLY A 55 9.87 10.23 10.43
CA GLY A 55 8.43 10.49 10.39
C GLY A 55 7.71 9.53 9.46
N SER A 56 8.31 9.22 8.31
CA SER A 56 7.77 8.23 7.36
C SER A 56 7.76 6.83 7.97
N GLN A 57 8.84 6.40 8.63
CA GLN A 57 8.94 5.08 9.26
C GLN A 57 7.94 4.93 10.42
N ASN A 58 7.84 5.93 11.30
CA ASN A 58 6.87 5.92 12.40
C ASN A 58 5.44 5.79 11.89
N TYR A 59 5.08 6.56 10.86
CA TYR A 59 3.78 6.44 10.22
C TYR A 59 3.55 5.05 9.63
N GLN A 60 4.56 4.45 9.01
CA GLN A 60 4.47 3.12 8.42
C GLN A 60 4.17 2.05 9.48
N TYR A 61 4.79 2.14 10.67
CA TYR A 61 4.49 1.26 11.80
C TYR A 61 3.04 1.43 12.29
N ILE A 62 2.62 2.67 12.53
CA ILE A 62 1.25 2.97 12.99
C ILE A 62 0.23 2.46 11.97
N ALA A 63 0.41 2.78 10.68
CA ALA A 63 -0.47 2.33 9.59
C ALA A 63 -0.58 0.80 9.53
N SER A 64 0.53 0.09 9.72
CA SER A 64 0.57 -1.39 9.74
C SER A 64 -0.21 -1.97 10.92
N LEU A 65 -0.04 -1.41 12.12
CA LEU A 65 -0.76 -1.82 13.32
C LEU A 65 -2.26 -1.62 13.17
N LEU A 66 -2.68 -0.41 12.77
CA LEU A 66 -4.08 -0.06 12.55
C LEU A 66 -4.73 -0.98 11.50
N SER A 67 -4.03 -1.25 10.39
CA SER A 67 -4.51 -2.17 9.35
C SER A 67 -4.68 -3.59 9.88
N THR A 68 -3.73 -4.06 10.69
CA THR A 68 -3.77 -5.40 11.29
C THR A 68 -4.94 -5.55 12.25
N TRP A 69 -5.17 -4.57 13.14
CA TRP A 69 -6.29 -4.61 14.08
C TRP A 69 -7.63 -4.56 13.36
N ARG A 70 -7.75 -3.71 12.33
CA ARG A 70 -8.94 -3.66 11.48
C ARG A 70 -9.23 -5.01 10.81
N LEU A 71 -8.21 -5.66 10.25
CA LEU A 71 -8.34 -6.98 9.63
C LEU A 71 -8.76 -8.07 10.62
N LYS A 72 -8.35 -7.94 11.89
CA LYS A 72 -8.73 -8.86 12.97
C LYS A 72 -10.07 -8.52 13.64
N GLY A 73 -10.73 -7.43 13.24
CA GLY A 73 -11.97 -6.96 13.87
C GLY A 73 -11.79 -6.46 15.31
N MET A 74 -10.59 -5.97 15.64
CA MET A 74 -10.24 -5.48 16.98
C MET A 74 -10.54 -3.97 17.10
N ASP A 75 -10.85 -3.52 18.31
CA ASP A 75 -11.02 -2.09 18.58
C ASP A 75 -9.66 -1.38 18.57
N MET A 76 -9.52 -0.38 17.69
CA MET A 76 -8.23 0.26 17.43
C MET A 76 -7.77 1.12 18.62
N PHE A 77 -8.71 1.71 19.38
CA PHE A 77 -8.37 2.53 20.54
C PHE A 77 -7.89 1.66 21.70
N ALA A 78 -8.61 0.59 21.99
CA ALA A 78 -8.26 -0.37 23.04
C ALA A 78 -6.92 -1.07 22.76
N GLU A 79 -6.56 -1.34 21.50
CA GLU A 79 -5.25 -1.90 21.17
C GLU A 79 -4.13 -0.87 21.20
N MET A 80 -4.41 0.38 20.85
CA MET A 80 -3.42 1.46 20.93
C MET A 80 -3.06 1.81 22.37
N ASP A 81 -4.00 1.75 23.31
CA ASP A 81 -3.76 1.97 24.74
C ASP A 81 -2.84 0.91 25.39
N LYS A 82 -2.59 -0.22 24.71
CA LYS A 82 -1.72 -1.30 25.21
C LYS A 82 -0.25 -1.16 24.81
N ILE A 83 0.08 -0.21 23.94
CA ILE A 83 1.44 0.07 23.45
C ILE A 83 2.08 1.15 24.32
#